data_AF-A0A0A1D275-F1
#
_entry.id   AF-A0A0A1D275-F1
#
_cell.length_a   1.000
_cell.length_b   1.000
_cell.length_c   1.000
_cell.angle_alpha   90.00
_cell.angle_beta   90.00
_cell.angle_gamma   90.00
#
_symmetry.space_group_name_H-M   'P 1'
#
loop_
_entity.id
_entity.type
_entity.pdbx_description
1 polymer ?
#
loop_
_entity_poly.entity_id
_entity_poly.type
_entity_poly.pdbx_seq_one_letter_code
_entity_poly.pdbx_strand_id
1 'polypeptide(L)'
;MNSTVNATTIAPTDKGAAGDAYPSVMNAVATSFEALTPAQWETGTECTGWTVRDLAAHLLGAQEDALSVPTVLWRRLRGRRRYPHLSLLDAANQVQVDDHAALEPAELCRTYRENIPGVAKRVRTFPGALAGIAVDKTMAPGNAPLRLGYLFNVIYLRDAWMHGIDLARAAGFPRVATDADATVLEQILRDAATAWGAGAAVELVLSGELAGTWQLGDGEPQGQLGADGIELCRSLSGRLPESGISTASGNPVLAARLAELRIVF
;
A
#
# COMPACT_ATOMS: atom_id res chain seq x y z
N MET A 1 -24.50 17.22 -6.49
CA MET A 1 -23.10 17.37 -6.92
C MET A 1 -22.25 16.99 -5.72
N ASN A 2 -21.47 15.91 -5.81
CA ASN A 2 -20.53 15.58 -4.74
C ASN A 2 -19.47 16.69 -4.69
N SER A 3 -19.10 17.13 -3.49
CA SER A 3 -18.10 18.18 -3.31
C SER A 3 -16.73 17.65 -3.74
N THR A 4 -16.03 18.38 -4.61
CA THR A 4 -14.63 18.09 -4.95
C THR A 4 -13.74 18.33 -3.73
N VAL A 5 -12.91 17.35 -3.38
CA VAL A 5 -11.98 17.42 -2.24
C VAL A 5 -10.59 17.82 -2.72
N ASN A 6 -10.02 18.93 -2.20
CA ASN A 6 -8.64 19.28 -2.52
C ASN A 6 -7.66 18.33 -1.80
N ALA A 7 -6.95 17.49 -2.55
CA ALA A 7 -6.09 16.45 -2.00
C ALA A 7 -4.86 17.01 -1.25
N THR A 8 -4.44 18.25 -1.51
CA THR A 8 -3.35 18.90 -0.74
C THR A 8 -3.77 19.23 0.70
N THR A 9 -5.07 19.26 0.98
CA THR A 9 -5.63 19.63 2.29
C THR A 9 -5.94 18.44 3.21
N ILE A 10 -5.99 17.22 2.66
CA ILE A 10 -6.20 15.98 3.41
C ILE A 10 -5.09 15.84 4.44
N ALA A 11 -5.37 15.79 5.75
CA ALA A 11 -4.31 15.64 6.76
C ALA A 11 -3.66 14.23 6.74
N PRO A 12 -2.40 14.07 7.18
CA PRO A 12 -1.83 12.74 7.38
C PRO A 12 -2.62 11.95 8.42
N THR A 13 -2.85 10.66 8.18
CA THR A 13 -3.51 9.77 9.15
C THR A 13 -2.74 9.70 10.46
N ASP A 14 -3.42 9.99 11.57
CA ASP A 14 -2.84 9.84 12.91
C ASP A 14 -2.85 8.37 13.36
N LYS A 15 -2.10 8.07 14.42
CA LYS A 15 -1.89 6.70 14.89
C LYS A 15 -3.17 6.03 15.42
N GLY A 16 -4.13 6.81 15.92
CA GLY A 16 -5.43 6.32 16.37
C GLY A 16 -6.23 5.79 15.19
N ALA A 17 -6.46 6.67 14.21
CA ALA A 17 -7.14 6.33 12.96
C ALA A 17 -6.44 5.18 12.21
N ALA A 18 -5.12 5.20 12.11
CA ALA A 18 -4.37 4.10 11.51
C ALA A 18 -4.60 2.80 12.29
N GLY A 19 -4.46 2.81 13.61
CA GLY A 19 -4.69 1.64 14.46
C GLY A 19 -6.13 1.11 14.46
N ASP A 20 -7.12 1.90 14.04
CA ASP A 20 -8.50 1.45 13.78
C ASP A 20 -8.65 0.84 12.37
N ALA A 21 -7.89 1.33 11.39
CA ALA A 21 -7.93 0.86 10.00
C ALA A 21 -7.19 -0.49 9.79
N TYR A 22 -6.09 -0.73 10.52
CA TYR A 22 -5.29 -1.96 10.39
C TYR A 22 -6.11 -3.25 10.47
N PRO A 23 -6.97 -3.46 11.49
CA PRO A 23 -7.81 -4.65 11.55
C PRO A 23 -8.73 -4.82 10.34
N SER A 24 -9.30 -3.73 9.81
CA SER A 24 -10.19 -3.82 8.64
C SER A 24 -9.46 -4.37 7.42
N VAL A 25 -8.29 -3.80 7.12
CA VAL A 25 -7.44 -4.25 5.99
C VAL A 25 -6.93 -5.67 6.19
N MET A 26 -6.34 -5.97 7.36
CA MET A 26 -5.73 -7.27 7.58
C MET A 26 -6.77 -8.40 7.70
N ASN A 27 -7.97 -8.15 8.23
CA ASN A 27 -9.02 -9.17 8.23
C ASN A 27 -9.54 -9.46 6.82
N ALA A 28 -9.61 -8.45 5.95
CA ALA A 28 -9.97 -8.66 4.54
C ALA A 28 -8.95 -9.57 3.85
N VAL A 29 -7.65 -9.27 3.99
CA VAL A 29 -6.55 -10.15 3.51
C VAL A 29 -6.66 -11.55 4.10
N ALA A 30 -6.90 -11.66 5.41
CA ALA A 30 -7.01 -12.95 6.08
C ALA A 30 -8.23 -13.76 5.63
N THR A 31 -9.34 -13.14 5.21
CA THR A 31 -10.47 -13.88 4.64
C THR A 31 -10.21 -14.28 3.18
N SER A 32 -9.47 -13.47 2.44
CA SER A 32 -8.97 -13.85 1.12
C SER A 32 -8.06 -15.09 1.19
N PHE A 33 -7.18 -15.19 2.20
CA PHE A 33 -6.35 -16.40 2.38
C PHE A 33 -7.17 -17.67 2.63
N GLU A 34 -8.29 -17.58 3.37
CA GLU A 34 -9.16 -18.73 3.63
C GLU A 34 -9.93 -19.22 2.40
N ALA A 35 -10.11 -18.34 1.41
CA ALA A 35 -10.80 -18.67 0.17
C ALA A 35 -9.88 -19.35 -0.87
N LEU A 36 -8.56 -19.37 -0.64
CA LEU A 36 -7.60 -19.92 -1.58
C LEU A 36 -7.66 -21.45 -1.66
N THR A 37 -7.75 -21.96 -2.87
CA THR A 37 -7.48 -23.37 -3.18
C THR A 37 -5.98 -23.66 -3.15
N PRO A 38 -5.56 -24.93 -2.97
CA PRO A 38 -4.14 -25.31 -3.01
C PRO A 38 -3.41 -24.87 -4.30
N ALA A 39 -4.10 -24.86 -5.45
CA ALA A 39 -3.49 -24.43 -6.71
C ALA A 39 -3.27 -22.91 -6.75
N GLN A 40 -4.19 -22.11 -6.18
CA GLN A 40 -4.08 -20.65 -6.17
C GLN A 40 -2.92 -20.15 -5.29
N TRP A 41 -2.53 -20.89 -4.26
CA TRP A 41 -1.34 -20.58 -3.45
C TRP A 41 -0.04 -20.52 -4.28
N GLU A 42 0.02 -21.30 -5.36
CA GLU A 42 1.21 -21.40 -6.22
C GLU A 42 1.11 -20.47 -7.45
N THR A 43 0.03 -19.70 -7.59
CA THR A 43 -0.15 -18.75 -8.70
C THR A 43 0.79 -17.55 -8.54
N GLY A 44 1.41 -17.12 -9.63
CA GLY A 44 2.24 -15.90 -9.66
C GLY A 44 1.42 -14.63 -9.46
N THR A 45 2.00 -13.65 -8.77
CA THR A 45 1.42 -12.33 -8.53
C THR A 45 2.03 -11.27 -9.43
N GLU A 46 1.53 -10.04 -9.37
CA GLU A 46 2.16 -8.89 -10.05
C GLU A 46 3.50 -8.49 -9.40
N CYS A 47 3.75 -8.91 -8.16
CA CYS A 47 5.07 -8.86 -7.54
C CYS A 47 5.96 -9.91 -8.21
N THR A 48 6.75 -9.47 -9.19
CA THR A 48 7.53 -10.37 -10.06
C THR A 48 8.40 -11.31 -9.24
N GLY A 49 8.23 -12.61 -9.48
CA GLY A 49 8.97 -13.67 -8.78
C GLY A 49 8.29 -14.18 -7.51
N TRP A 50 7.15 -13.61 -7.09
CA TRP A 50 6.40 -14.05 -5.93
C TRP A 50 5.09 -14.73 -6.33
N THR A 51 4.88 -15.92 -5.80
CA THR A 51 3.58 -16.59 -5.76
C THR A 51 2.66 -15.96 -4.71
N VAL A 52 1.39 -16.35 -4.69
CA VAL A 52 0.46 -16.00 -3.60
C VAL A 52 1.02 -16.42 -2.24
N ARG A 53 1.68 -17.58 -2.15
CA ARG A 53 2.35 -18.04 -0.92
C ARG A 53 3.46 -17.08 -0.48
N ASP A 54 4.31 -16.66 -1.42
CA ASP A 54 5.41 -15.72 -1.12
C ASP A 54 4.86 -14.36 -0.66
N LEU A 55 3.80 -13.87 -1.33
CA LEU A 55 3.14 -12.63 -0.95
C LEU A 55 2.53 -12.71 0.47
N ALA A 56 1.89 -13.83 0.80
CA ALA A 56 1.33 -14.05 2.13
C ALA A 56 2.43 -14.15 3.21
N ALA A 57 3.55 -14.79 2.88
CA ALA A 57 4.73 -14.87 3.74
C ALA A 57 5.35 -13.49 4.00
N HIS A 58 5.43 -12.65 2.97
CA HIS A 58 5.85 -11.26 3.08
C HIS A 58 4.91 -10.48 4.02
N LEU A 59 3.59 -10.57 3.82
CA LEU A 59 2.60 -9.89 4.65
C LEU A 59 2.67 -10.31 6.12
N LEU A 60 2.89 -11.61 6.40
CA LEU A 60 3.14 -12.10 7.75
C LEU A 60 4.45 -11.52 8.32
N GLY A 61 5.53 -11.53 7.54
CA GLY A 61 6.80 -10.93 7.95
C GLY A 61 6.70 -9.43 8.23
N ALA A 62 5.90 -8.69 7.46
CA ALA A 62 5.64 -7.27 7.69
C ALA A 62 4.90 -7.01 9.02
N GLN A 63 3.96 -7.88 9.41
CA GLN A 63 3.33 -7.82 10.74
C GLN A 63 4.37 -8.01 11.85
N GLU A 64 5.25 -8.99 11.72
CA GLU A 64 6.30 -9.27 12.71
C GLU A 64 7.31 -8.11 12.81
N ASP A 65 7.65 -7.49 11.68
CA ASP A 65 8.51 -6.31 11.64
C ASP A 65 7.86 -5.12 12.33
N ALA A 66 6.54 -4.94 12.17
CA ALA A 66 5.79 -3.92 12.91
C ALA A 66 5.80 -4.19 14.43
N LEU A 67 5.81 -5.46 14.82
CA LEU A 67 5.80 -5.91 16.22
C LEU A 67 7.19 -5.89 16.88
N SER A 68 8.27 -6.04 16.11
CA SER A 68 9.62 -6.31 16.65
C SER A 68 10.74 -5.59 15.89
N VAL A 69 11.28 -4.52 16.50
CA VAL A 69 12.47 -3.81 15.99
C VAL A 69 13.71 -4.72 15.88
N PRO A 70 14.01 -5.62 16.84
CA PRO A 70 15.11 -6.57 16.69
C PRO A 70 14.97 -7.45 15.44
N THR A 71 13.74 -7.87 15.10
CA THR A 71 13.47 -8.66 13.88
C THR A 71 13.82 -7.85 12.64
N VAL A 72 13.39 -6.60 12.55
CA VAL A 72 13.73 -5.69 11.43
C VAL A 72 15.26 -5.58 11.24
N LEU A 73 16.00 -5.34 12.33
CA LEU A 73 17.45 -5.19 12.27
C LEU A 73 18.15 -6.49 11.85
N TRP A 74 17.66 -7.63 12.33
CA TRP A 74 18.18 -8.93 11.95
C TRP A 74 17.91 -9.26 10.48
N ARG A 75 16.69 -9.02 9.99
CA ARG A 75 16.33 -9.23 8.57
C ARG A 75 17.13 -8.34 7.65
N ARG A 76 17.34 -7.07 8.03
CA ARG A 76 18.25 -6.15 7.31
C ARG A 76 19.66 -6.72 7.19
N LEU A 77 20.24 -7.20 8.29
CA LEU A 77 21.60 -7.75 8.29
C LEU A 77 21.70 -9.02 7.44
N ARG A 78 20.75 -9.95 7.60
CA ARG A 78 20.70 -11.22 6.87
C ARG A 78 20.44 -10.98 5.38
N GLY A 79 19.53 -10.08 5.04
CA GLY A 79 19.22 -9.66 3.67
C GLY A 79 20.46 -9.11 2.97
N ARG A 80 21.13 -8.13 3.58
CA ARG A 80 22.39 -7.58 3.05
C ARG A 80 23.44 -8.65 2.72
N ARG A 81 23.53 -9.70 3.56
CA ARG A 81 24.50 -10.79 3.39
C ARG A 81 24.08 -11.78 2.31
N ARG A 82 22.81 -12.18 2.26
CA ARG A 82 22.29 -13.25 1.39
C ARG A 82 21.91 -12.74 0.00
N TYR A 83 21.48 -11.49 -0.10
CA TYR A 83 20.97 -10.86 -1.32
C TYR A 83 21.68 -9.53 -1.63
N PRO A 84 23.01 -9.51 -1.79
CA PRO A 84 23.77 -8.27 -1.98
C PRO A 84 23.49 -7.55 -3.31
N HIS A 85 22.78 -8.21 -4.24
CA HIS A 85 22.40 -7.67 -5.55
C HIS A 85 21.03 -6.96 -5.53
N LEU A 86 20.26 -7.09 -4.43
CA LEU A 86 18.98 -6.43 -4.23
C LEU A 86 19.16 -5.12 -3.45
N SER A 87 18.15 -4.25 -3.49
CA SER A 87 18.07 -3.15 -2.53
C SER A 87 18.00 -3.71 -1.10
N LEU A 88 18.38 -2.93 -0.08
CA LEU A 88 18.33 -3.44 1.30
C LEU A 88 16.90 -3.75 1.77
N LEU A 89 15.91 -2.99 1.29
CA LEU A 89 14.51 -3.26 1.53
C LEU A 89 14.08 -4.59 0.87
N ASP A 90 14.32 -4.75 -0.43
CA ASP A 90 13.94 -5.98 -1.16
C ASP A 90 14.66 -7.21 -0.58
N ALA A 91 15.92 -7.05 -0.17
CA ALA A 91 16.68 -8.10 0.49
C ALA A 91 16.09 -8.49 1.84
N ALA A 92 15.56 -7.53 2.62
CA ALA A 92 14.88 -7.81 3.88
C ALA A 92 13.51 -8.45 3.64
N ASN A 93 12.76 -8.00 2.63
CA ASN A 93 11.51 -8.60 2.20
C ASN A 93 11.71 -10.06 1.74
N GLN A 94 12.77 -10.34 0.99
CA GLN A 94 13.10 -11.72 0.62
C GLN A 94 13.45 -12.59 1.83
N VAL A 95 14.04 -12.02 2.89
CA VAL A 95 14.24 -12.76 4.15
C VAL A 95 12.90 -13.06 4.84
N GLN A 96 11.93 -12.15 4.80
CA GLN A 96 10.58 -12.43 5.31
C GLN A 96 9.94 -13.61 4.56
N VAL A 97 10.07 -13.66 3.24
CA VAL A 97 9.58 -14.80 2.44
C VAL A 97 10.29 -16.09 2.83
N ASP A 98 11.63 -16.07 2.86
CA ASP A 98 12.45 -17.23 3.21
C ASP A 98 12.16 -17.78 4.63
N ASP A 99 11.92 -16.89 5.60
CA ASP A 99 11.65 -17.26 7.00
C ASP A 99 10.36 -18.10 7.13
N HIS A 100 9.41 -17.91 6.22
CA HIS A 100 8.09 -18.56 6.24
C HIS A 100 7.90 -19.59 5.13
N ALA A 101 8.91 -19.84 4.29
CA ALA A 101 8.81 -20.75 3.14
C ALA A 101 8.44 -22.20 3.52
N ALA A 102 8.74 -22.62 4.76
CA ALA A 102 8.42 -23.95 5.28
C ALA A 102 7.05 -24.02 5.99
N LEU A 103 6.34 -22.90 6.15
CA LEU A 103 5.02 -22.91 6.77
C LEU A 103 3.97 -23.49 5.82
N GLU A 104 3.11 -24.35 6.38
CA GLU A 104 1.92 -24.78 5.67
C GLU A 104 0.93 -23.60 5.55
N PRO A 105 0.16 -23.50 4.44
CA PRO A 105 -0.77 -22.40 4.24
C PRO A 105 -1.73 -22.17 5.41
N ALA A 106 -2.23 -23.24 6.02
CA ALA A 106 -3.12 -23.16 7.18
C ALA A 106 -2.44 -22.51 8.41
N GLU A 107 -1.15 -22.78 8.61
CA GLU A 107 -0.37 -22.18 9.69
C GLU A 107 -0.08 -20.71 9.41
N LEU A 108 0.25 -20.35 8.16
CA LEU A 108 0.43 -18.97 7.74
C LEU A 108 -0.84 -18.15 7.98
N CYS A 109 -2.00 -18.64 7.53
CA CYS A 109 -3.30 -17.99 7.75
C CYS A 109 -3.60 -17.76 9.23
N ARG A 110 -3.35 -18.79 10.05
CA ARG A 110 -3.59 -18.74 11.50
C ARG A 110 -2.70 -17.70 12.16
N THR A 111 -1.39 -17.76 11.95
CA THR A 111 -0.42 -16.82 12.54
C THR A 111 -0.68 -15.38 12.08
N TYR A 112 -1.00 -15.20 10.80
CA TYR A 112 -1.35 -13.87 10.27
C TYR A 112 -2.54 -13.25 10.99
N ARG A 113 -3.59 -14.04 11.26
CA ARG A 113 -4.77 -13.59 12.03
C ARG A 113 -4.45 -13.28 13.48
N GLU A 114 -3.69 -14.14 14.12
CA GLU A 114 -3.30 -13.98 15.54
C GLU A 114 -2.53 -12.67 15.78
N ASN A 115 -1.74 -12.22 14.79
CA ASN A 115 -0.96 -10.99 14.88
C ASN A 115 -1.78 -9.69 14.75
N ILE A 116 -2.95 -9.72 14.10
CA ILE A 116 -3.73 -8.51 13.75
C ILE A 116 -3.98 -7.59 14.96
N PRO A 117 -4.50 -8.08 16.11
CA PRO A 117 -4.75 -7.21 17.27
C PRO A 117 -3.47 -6.61 17.84
N GLY A 118 -2.36 -7.37 17.78
CA GLY A 118 -1.04 -6.93 18.23
C GLY A 118 -0.53 -5.76 17.38
N VAL A 119 -0.61 -5.88 16.05
CA VAL A 119 -0.18 -4.82 15.11
C VAL A 119 -1.01 -3.56 15.31
N ALA A 120 -2.33 -3.68 15.35
CA ALA A 120 -3.23 -2.55 15.57
C ALA A 120 -2.93 -1.80 16.88
N LYS A 121 -2.73 -2.56 17.97
CA LYS A 121 -2.33 -2.00 19.27
C LYS A 121 -0.97 -1.32 19.19
N ARG A 122 0.01 -1.93 18.50
CA ARG A 122 1.36 -1.41 18.36
C ARG A 122 1.40 -0.08 17.62
N VAL A 123 0.65 0.05 16.54
CA VAL A 123 0.48 1.29 15.77
C VAL A 123 -0.17 2.36 16.65
N ARG A 124 -1.32 2.06 17.26
CA ARG A 124 -2.06 3.01 18.12
C ARG A 124 -1.23 3.54 19.29
N THR A 125 -0.41 2.68 19.87
CA THR A 125 0.41 3.00 21.05
C THR A 125 1.83 3.44 20.71
N PHE A 126 2.18 3.58 19.43
CA PHE A 126 3.52 4.00 19.03
C PHE A 126 3.87 5.36 19.67
N PRO A 127 5.05 5.48 20.33
CA PRO A 127 5.41 6.72 21.03
C PRO A 127 5.54 7.90 20.07
N GLY A 128 4.81 8.98 20.33
CA GLY A 128 4.80 10.17 19.47
C GLY A 128 6.19 10.82 19.31
N ALA A 129 7.03 10.77 20.36
CA ALA A 129 8.40 11.26 20.30
C ALA A 129 9.28 10.51 19.28
N LEU A 130 8.99 9.22 19.03
CA LEU A 130 9.71 8.42 18.04
C LEU A 130 9.15 8.59 16.62
N ALA A 131 7.91 9.08 16.47
CA ALA A 131 7.25 9.25 15.18
C ALA A 131 8.03 10.19 14.23
N GLY A 132 8.78 11.15 14.80
CA GLY A 132 9.61 12.09 14.06
C GLY A 132 10.95 11.54 13.58
N ILE A 133 11.38 10.34 14.01
CA ILE A 133 12.68 9.78 13.62
C ILE A 133 12.67 9.44 12.12
N ALA A 134 13.72 9.85 11.42
CA ALA A 134 13.89 9.53 10.01
C ALA A 134 14.14 8.03 9.82
N VAL A 135 13.47 7.43 8.83
CA VAL A 135 13.75 6.08 8.38
C VAL A 135 15.07 6.11 7.60
N ASP A 136 15.89 5.08 7.77
CA ASP A 136 17.06 4.87 6.90
C ASP A 136 16.56 4.76 5.45
N LYS A 137 16.99 5.67 4.58
CA LYS A 137 16.53 5.72 3.18
C LYS A 137 16.75 4.41 2.44
N THR A 138 17.81 3.67 2.79
CA THR A 138 18.07 2.36 2.16
C THR A 138 17.05 1.28 2.54
N MET A 139 16.29 1.51 3.60
CA MET A 139 15.18 0.69 4.09
C MET A 139 13.81 1.33 3.82
N ALA A 140 13.76 2.41 3.03
CA ALA A 140 12.52 3.07 2.63
C ALA A 140 12.24 2.79 1.15
N PRO A 141 10.99 2.52 0.76
CA PRO A 141 10.66 2.32 -0.64
C PRO A 141 11.07 3.55 -1.47
N GLY A 142 11.70 3.31 -2.62
CA GLY A 142 12.20 4.37 -3.50
C GLY A 142 13.25 5.30 -2.87
N ASN A 143 13.89 4.92 -1.76
CA ASN A 143 14.77 5.77 -0.95
C ASN A 143 14.10 7.06 -0.43
N ALA A 144 12.78 7.03 -0.25
CA ALA A 144 12.00 8.19 0.15
C ALA A 144 12.39 8.68 1.55
N PRO A 145 12.34 10.01 1.81
CA PRO A 145 12.66 10.59 3.11
C PRO A 145 11.51 10.40 4.11
N LEU A 146 11.25 9.15 4.51
CA LEU A 146 10.17 8.80 5.42
C LEU A 146 10.51 9.07 6.88
N ARG A 147 9.48 9.25 7.70
CA ARG A 147 9.55 9.26 9.17
C ARG A 147 8.80 8.05 9.72
N LEU A 148 9.22 7.54 10.87
CA LEU A 148 8.61 6.33 11.48
C LEU A 148 7.10 6.44 11.65
N GLY A 149 6.58 7.60 12.06
CA GLY A 149 5.14 7.79 12.19
C GLY A 149 4.38 7.62 10.87
N TYR A 150 4.93 8.16 9.78
CA TYR A 150 4.33 8.02 8.45
C TYR A 150 4.45 6.59 7.91
N LEU A 151 5.60 5.95 8.14
CA LEU A 151 5.84 4.57 7.78
C LEU A 151 4.78 3.64 8.39
N PHE A 152 4.52 3.76 9.70
CA PHE A 152 3.52 2.93 10.38
C PHE A 152 2.09 3.35 10.09
N ASN A 153 1.78 4.64 10.08
CA ASN A 153 0.38 5.07 10.00
C ASN A 153 -0.18 5.00 8.57
N VAL A 154 0.68 5.10 7.56
CA VAL A 154 0.25 5.22 6.16
C VAL A 154 0.86 4.13 5.29
N ILE A 155 2.20 4.02 5.25
CA ILE A 155 2.87 3.14 4.27
C ILE A 155 2.58 1.67 4.52
N TYR A 156 2.82 1.14 5.72
CA TYR A 156 2.56 -0.28 6.03
C TYR A 156 1.08 -0.67 5.89
N LEU A 157 0.16 0.24 6.22
CA LEU A 157 -1.28 0.00 6.04
C LEU A 157 -1.65 -0.05 4.56
N ARG A 158 -1.14 0.91 3.77
CA ARG A 158 -1.35 1.02 2.32
C ARG A 158 -0.76 -0.18 1.58
N ASP A 159 0.41 -0.64 2.00
CA ASP A 159 1.08 -1.81 1.45
C ASP A 159 0.23 -3.08 1.62
N ALA A 160 -0.21 -3.37 2.86
CA ALA A 160 -1.11 -4.49 3.13
C ALA A 160 -2.43 -4.40 2.35
N TRP A 161 -2.97 -3.18 2.20
CA TRP A 161 -4.18 -2.93 1.43
C TRP A 161 -3.99 -3.20 -0.08
N MET A 162 -2.88 -2.75 -0.64
CA MET A 162 -2.55 -2.99 -2.05
C MET A 162 -2.26 -4.46 -2.33
N HIS A 163 -1.58 -5.16 -1.42
CA HIS A 163 -1.37 -6.60 -1.55
C HIS A 163 -2.64 -7.43 -1.38
N GLY A 164 -3.67 -6.92 -0.69
CA GLY A 164 -5.01 -7.48 -0.75
C GLY A 164 -5.62 -7.45 -2.15
N ILE A 165 -5.33 -6.40 -2.93
CA ILE A 165 -5.72 -6.30 -4.35
C ILE A 165 -4.92 -7.30 -5.19
N ASP A 166 -3.60 -7.37 -5.01
CA ASP A 166 -2.74 -8.32 -5.74
C ASP A 166 -3.20 -9.76 -5.53
N LEU A 167 -3.56 -10.10 -4.29
CA LEU A 167 -4.05 -11.42 -3.92
C LEU A 167 -5.35 -11.76 -4.65
N ALA A 168 -6.34 -10.84 -4.61
CA ALA A 168 -7.62 -11.03 -5.27
C ALA A 168 -7.45 -11.23 -6.78
N ARG A 169 -6.56 -10.47 -7.40
CA ARG A 169 -6.27 -10.55 -8.84
C ARG A 169 -5.53 -11.84 -9.20
N ALA A 170 -4.48 -12.21 -8.46
CA ALA A 170 -3.72 -13.44 -8.71
C ALA A 170 -4.58 -14.69 -8.53
N ALA A 171 -5.49 -14.69 -7.54
CA ALA A 171 -6.38 -15.81 -7.30
C ALA A 171 -7.65 -15.78 -8.16
N GLY A 172 -7.98 -14.67 -8.82
CA GLY A 172 -9.13 -14.53 -9.71
C GLY A 172 -10.47 -14.44 -8.97
N PHE A 173 -10.50 -13.88 -7.75
CA PHE A 173 -11.74 -13.63 -7.01
C PHE A 173 -11.95 -12.12 -6.75
N PRO A 174 -13.20 -11.68 -6.48
CA PRO A 174 -13.47 -10.29 -6.15
C PRO A 174 -12.71 -9.82 -4.91
N ARG A 175 -12.20 -8.60 -4.93
CA ARG A 175 -11.57 -7.99 -3.75
C ARG A 175 -12.56 -7.90 -2.61
N VAL A 176 -12.07 -8.14 -1.39
CA VAL A 176 -12.84 -7.91 -0.17
C VAL A 176 -12.74 -6.43 0.19
N ALA A 177 -13.85 -5.70 0.06
CA ALA A 177 -13.93 -4.29 0.43
C ALA A 177 -13.68 -4.10 1.93
N THR A 178 -13.14 -2.94 2.31
CA THR A 178 -12.76 -2.65 3.69
C THR A 178 -13.35 -1.33 4.16
N ASP A 179 -13.66 -1.21 5.45
CA ASP A 179 -14.08 0.06 6.05
C ASP A 179 -12.95 1.11 6.03
N ALA A 180 -11.71 0.68 5.79
CA ALA A 180 -10.53 1.52 5.66
C ALA A 180 -10.30 2.05 4.22
N ASP A 181 -11.09 1.62 3.23
CA ASP A 181 -10.86 1.93 1.81
C ASP A 181 -10.79 3.45 1.56
N ALA A 182 -11.72 4.22 2.13
CA ALA A 182 -11.73 5.68 2.00
C ALA A 182 -10.49 6.32 2.63
N THR A 183 -10.12 5.90 3.85
CA THR A 183 -8.94 6.41 4.56
C THR A 183 -7.65 6.15 3.78
N VAL A 184 -7.49 4.94 3.22
CA VAL A 184 -6.30 4.59 2.44
C VAL A 184 -6.27 5.38 1.13
N LEU A 185 -7.40 5.48 0.42
CA LEU A 185 -7.52 6.26 -0.81
C LEU A 185 -7.17 7.74 -0.60
N GLU A 186 -7.67 8.35 0.48
CA GLU A 186 -7.36 9.75 0.81
C GLU A 186 -5.86 9.98 1.00
N GLN A 187 -5.16 9.07 1.68
CA GLN A 187 -3.71 9.18 1.84
C GLN A 187 -2.95 8.95 0.52
N ILE A 188 -3.43 8.02 -0.33
CA ILE A 188 -2.86 7.82 -1.69
C ILE A 188 -2.98 9.11 -2.50
N LEU A 189 -4.15 9.75 -2.48
CA LEU A 189 -4.40 10.99 -3.21
C LEU A 189 -3.65 12.18 -2.62
N ARG A 190 -3.46 12.23 -1.30
CA ARG A 190 -2.58 13.21 -0.63
C ARG A 190 -1.15 13.12 -1.15
N ASP A 191 -0.61 11.89 -1.24
CA ASP A 191 0.74 11.67 -1.75
C ASP A 191 0.84 11.93 -3.25
N ALA A 192 -0.19 11.55 -4.00
CA ALA A 192 -0.28 11.88 -5.43
C ALA A 192 -0.31 13.40 -5.64
N ALA A 193 -1.03 14.16 -4.83
CA ALA A 193 -1.05 15.62 -4.88
C ALA A 193 0.30 16.24 -4.52
N THR A 194 0.99 15.67 -3.53
CA THR A 194 2.35 16.09 -3.17
C THR A 194 3.33 15.85 -4.32
N ALA A 195 3.27 14.69 -4.96
CA ALA A 195 4.10 14.35 -6.12
C ALA A 195 3.70 15.15 -7.38
N TRP A 196 2.43 15.51 -7.53
CA TRP A 196 1.93 16.37 -8.59
C TRP A 196 2.50 17.80 -8.50
N GLY A 197 2.71 18.30 -7.28
CA GLY A 197 3.34 19.59 -7.00
C GLY A 197 2.56 20.78 -7.57
N ALA A 198 3.27 21.89 -7.83
CA ALA A 198 2.71 23.16 -8.32
C ALA A 198 2.32 23.16 -9.82
N GLY A 199 2.00 21.99 -10.38
CA GLY A 199 1.55 21.88 -11.76
C GLY A 199 0.13 22.42 -11.96
N ALA A 200 -0.35 22.38 -13.21
CA ALA A 200 -1.74 22.72 -13.54
C ALA A 200 -2.72 21.93 -12.66
N ALA A 201 -3.62 22.64 -11.99
CA ALA A 201 -4.66 21.99 -11.22
C ALA A 201 -5.57 21.15 -12.13
N VAL A 202 -5.97 19.97 -11.68
CA VAL A 202 -6.90 19.09 -12.38
C VAL A 202 -7.94 18.58 -11.41
N GLU A 203 -9.18 18.48 -11.90
CA GLU A 203 -10.22 17.70 -11.22
C GLU A 203 -10.08 16.24 -11.66
N LEU A 204 -10.02 15.34 -10.70
CA LEU A 204 -9.90 13.90 -10.88
C LEU A 204 -11.19 13.24 -10.39
N VAL A 205 -11.94 12.65 -11.32
CA VAL A 205 -13.17 11.91 -11.05
C VAL A 205 -12.85 10.43 -11.05
N LEU A 206 -13.02 9.78 -9.90
CA LEU A 206 -12.87 8.33 -9.77
C LEU A 206 -14.23 7.64 -9.83
N SER A 207 -14.26 6.52 -10.54
CA SER A 207 -15.39 5.58 -10.60
C SER A 207 -15.02 4.21 -10.05
N GLY A 208 -15.98 3.28 -10.05
CA GLY A 208 -15.78 1.90 -9.59
C GLY A 208 -16.00 1.75 -8.09
N GLU A 209 -15.31 0.78 -7.48
CA GLU A 209 -15.40 0.52 -6.03
C GLU A 209 -14.91 1.71 -5.19
N LEU A 210 -13.90 2.41 -5.70
CA LEU A 210 -13.29 3.59 -5.07
C LEU A 210 -13.67 4.83 -5.87
N ALA A 211 -14.85 5.39 -5.57
CA ALA A 211 -15.40 6.51 -6.33
C ALA A 211 -15.39 7.83 -5.55
N GLY A 212 -15.33 8.94 -6.28
CA GLY A 212 -15.38 10.28 -5.72
C GLY A 212 -14.73 11.31 -6.63
N THR A 213 -14.63 12.56 -6.16
CA THR A 213 -14.01 13.65 -6.93
C THR A 213 -12.98 14.37 -6.08
N TRP A 214 -11.76 14.48 -6.59
CA TRP A 214 -10.66 15.16 -5.94
C TRP A 214 -10.02 16.19 -6.87
N GLN A 215 -9.31 17.14 -6.28
CA GLN A 215 -8.45 18.05 -7.02
C GLN A 215 -6.99 17.77 -6.71
N LEU A 216 -6.16 17.68 -7.75
CA LEU A 216 -4.70 17.69 -7.65
C LEU A 216 -4.18 19.06 -8.08
N GLY A 217 -3.22 19.62 -7.35
CA GLY A 217 -2.72 20.98 -7.56
C GLY A 217 -3.67 22.06 -7.03
N ASP A 218 -3.18 23.29 -6.93
CA ASP A 218 -3.93 24.42 -6.35
C ASP A 218 -4.47 25.38 -7.43
N GLY A 219 -5.55 26.08 -7.11
CA GLY A 219 -6.22 27.03 -8.02
C GLY A 219 -7.35 26.40 -8.84
N GLU A 220 -7.81 27.11 -9.87
CA GLU A 220 -8.89 26.65 -10.75
C GLU A 220 -8.42 25.45 -11.62
N PRO A 221 -9.15 24.32 -11.63
CA PRO A 221 -8.82 23.19 -12.49
C PRO A 221 -8.76 23.56 -13.98
N GLN A 222 -7.67 23.18 -14.65
CA GLN A 222 -7.45 23.39 -16.08
C GLN A 222 -7.98 22.23 -16.94
N GLY A 223 -8.52 21.19 -16.31
CA GLY A 223 -9.10 20.03 -16.97
C GLY A 223 -9.70 19.04 -15.97
N GLN A 224 -10.52 18.14 -16.49
CA GLN A 224 -11.12 17.05 -15.75
C GLN A 224 -10.59 15.71 -16.29
N LEU A 225 -10.04 14.90 -15.41
CA LEU A 225 -9.52 13.56 -15.66
C LEU A 225 -10.44 12.52 -15.05
N GLY A 226 -10.56 11.35 -15.68
CA GLY A 226 -11.39 10.24 -15.20
C GLY A 226 -10.62 8.92 -15.12
N ALA A 227 -10.79 8.15 -14.06
CA ALA A 227 -10.18 6.82 -13.91
C ALA A 227 -11.04 5.90 -13.04
N ASP A 228 -10.86 4.58 -13.16
CA ASP A 228 -11.28 3.67 -12.10
C ASP A 228 -10.35 3.85 -10.88
N GLY A 229 -10.92 3.93 -9.69
CA GLY A 229 -10.15 4.25 -8.49
C GLY A 229 -9.17 3.16 -8.07
N ILE A 230 -9.49 1.88 -8.26
CA ILE A 230 -8.56 0.77 -7.98
C ILE A 230 -7.42 0.80 -8.99
N GLU A 231 -7.74 1.00 -10.27
CA GLU A 231 -6.74 1.04 -11.34
C GLU A 231 -5.81 2.25 -11.24
N LEU A 232 -6.30 3.42 -10.79
CA LEU A 232 -5.45 4.55 -10.47
C LEU A 232 -4.47 4.21 -9.34
N CYS A 233 -4.95 3.63 -8.24
CA CYS A 233 -4.10 3.23 -7.11
C CYS A 233 -3.02 2.23 -7.56
N ARG A 234 -3.38 1.24 -8.39
CA ARG A 234 -2.44 0.29 -8.99
C ARG A 234 -1.40 1.00 -9.85
N SER A 235 -1.82 1.89 -10.76
CA SER A 235 -0.91 2.68 -11.60
C SER A 235 0.09 3.51 -10.77
N LEU A 236 -0.40 4.21 -9.72
CA LEU A 236 0.44 5.02 -8.83
C LEU A 236 1.49 4.20 -8.07
N SER A 237 1.19 2.93 -7.81
CA SER A 237 2.13 1.99 -7.17
C SER A 237 3.14 1.36 -8.14
N GLY A 238 2.99 1.59 -9.44
CA GLY A 238 3.83 0.98 -10.48
C GLY A 238 3.32 -0.35 -11.04
N ARG A 239 2.15 -0.84 -10.60
CA ARG A 239 1.45 -1.97 -11.22
C ARG A 239 0.87 -1.56 -12.57
N LEU A 240 0.70 -2.52 -13.48
CA LEU A 240 0.13 -2.25 -14.80
C LEU A 240 -1.41 -2.19 -14.68
N PRO A 241 -2.04 -1.03 -14.91
CA PRO A 241 -3.49 -0.94 -14.81
C PRO A 241 -4.17 -1.59 -16.02
N GLU A 242 -5.36 -2.15 -15.80
CA GLU A 242 -6.24 -2.69 -16.86
C GLU A 242 -7.00 -1.59 -17.60
N SER A 243 -7.21 -0.45 -16.95
CA SER A 243 -7.84 0.73 -17.56
C SER A 243 -7.00 1.98 -17.36
N GLY A 244 -6.95 2.83 -18.39
CA GLY A 244 -6.15 4.05 -18.38
C GLY A 244 -6.88 5.26 -17.78
N ILE A 245 -6.12 6.34 -17.56
CA ILE A 245 -6.67 7.64 -17.19
C ILE A 245 -7.18 8.35 -18.45
N SER A 246 -8.44 8.79 -18.42
CA SER A 246 -9.12 9.50 -19.49
C SER A 246 -9.11 11.01 -19.26
N THR A 247 -9.25 11.79 -20.34
CA THR A 247 -9.42 13.24 -20.28
C THR A 247 -10.86 13.59 -20.68
N ALA A 248 -11.66 14.05 -19.73
CA ALA A 248 -13.03 14.50 -20.02
C ALA A 248 -13.03 15.94 -20.56
N SER A 249 -12.14 16.79 -20.05
CA SER A 249 -11.91 18.15 -20.52
C SER A 249 -10.48 18.62 -20.23
N GLY A 250 -10.02 19.67 -20.93
CA GLY A 250 -8.67 20.22 -20.75
C GLY A 250 -7.59 19.53 -21.58
N ASN A 251 -6.32 19.69 -21.20
CA ASN A 251 -5.16 19.21 -21.96
C ASN A 251 -4.90 17.71 -21.71
N PRO A 252 -4.95 16.83 -22.75
CA PRO A 252 -4.68 15.40 -22.60
C PRO A 252 -3.29 15.04 -22.05
N VAL A 253 -2.31 15.94 -22.17
CA VAL A 253 -0.97 15.76 -21.57
C VAL A 253 -1.04 15.60 -20.05
N LEU A 254 -2.06 16.15 -19.39
CA LEU A 254 -2.24 16.02 -17.94
C LEU A 254 -2.63 14.60 -17.53
N ALA A 255 -3.39 13.88 -18.36
CA ALA A 255 -3.68 12.46 -18.13
C ALA A 255 -2.42 11.59 -18.24
N ALA A 256 -1.59 11.83 -19.27
CA ALA A 256 -0.31 11.14 -19.44
C ALA A 256 0.64 11.40 -18.25
N ARG A 257 0.73 12.65 -17.81
CA ARG A 257 1.52 13.03 -16.63
C ARG A 257 1.05 12.31 -15.37
N LEU A 258 -0.26 12.18 -15.16
CA LEU A 258 -0.79 11.44 -14.01
C LEU A 258 -0.53 9.93 -14.14
N ALA A 259 -0.61 9.38 -15.35
CA ALA A 259 -0.30 7.97 -15.62
C ALA A 259 1.19 7.61 -15.37
N GLU A 260 2.10 8.58 -15.52
CA GLU A 260 3.53 8.43 -15.22
C GLU A 260 3.86 8.66 -13.74
N LEU A 261 2.94 9.25 -12.96
CA LEU A 261 3.16 9.57 -11.56
C LEU A 261 3.34 8.30 -10.73
N ARG A 262 4.34 8.28 -9.85
CA ARG A 262 4.57 7.20 -8.90
C ARG A 262 4.66 7.76 -7.49
N ILE A 263 4.06 7.05 -6.54
CA ILE A 263 4.19 7.35 -5.11
C ILE A 263 4.71 6.11 -4.37
N VAL A 264 5.12 6.31 -3.13
CA VAL A 264 5.59 5.22 -2.28
C VAL A 264 4.40 4.37 -1.84
N PHE A 265 4.52 3.06 -2.05
CA PHE A 265 3.70 2.03 -1.42
C PHE A 265 4.59 1.25 -0.46
#